data_AF-A0A2P4SPW4-F1
#
_entry.id   AF-A0A2P4SPW4-F1
#
_cell.length_a   1.000
_cell.length_b   1.000
_cell.length_c   1.000
_cell.angle_alpha   90.00
_cell.angle_beta   90.00
_cell.angle_gamma   90.00
#
_symmetry.space_group_name_H-M   'P 1'
#
loop_
_entity.id
_entity.type
_entity.pdbx_description
1 polymer ?
#
loop_
_entity_poly.entity_id
_entity_poly.type
_entity_poly.pdbx_seq_one_letter_code
_entity_poly.pdbx_strand_id
1 'polypeptide(L)'
;MPFLFCNTNDVCSFASRNDYSYWLSTATAMPVDMAPISGKALEPHISRCIVCEGPAMVIAVHSQTTAVPACPGGWISLWKGFSFVMYTSAGSEASGQALASPGSCLEEFRAIPFIECHGRGTCNYYTNSYSFWLASLNPRRMFRKPMPQTLKAGELENIISRCQVCMKRPA
;
A
#
# COMPACT_ATOMS: atom_id res chain seq x y z
N MET A 1 -0.91 16.22 -10.78
CA MET A 1 -0.41 15.42 -11.91
C MET A 1 1.11 15.52 -11.92
N PRO A 2 1.88 14.48 -11.53
CA PRO A 2 3.33 14.57 -11.36
C PRO A 2 4.15 14.17 -12.60
N PHE A 3 3.51 13.88 -13.73
CA PHE A 3 4.18 13.52 -14.98
C PHE A 3 3.48 14.16 -16.19
N LEU A 4 4.12 14.05 -17.36
CA LEU A 4 3.63 14.48 -18.66
C LEU A 4 3.93 13.39 -19.70
N PHE A 5 3.35 13.48 -20.89
CA PHE A 5 3.65 12.59 -22.00
C PHE A 5 4.07 13.39 -23.23
N CYS A 6 4.94 12.81 -24.06
CA CYS A 6 5.36 13.37 -25.34
C CYS A 6 5.11 12.34 -26.44
N ASN A 7 4.87 12.80 -27.66
CA ASN A 7 4.67 11.94 -28.83
C ASN A 7 5.85 12.01 -29.81
N THR A 8 5.77 11.26 -30.91
CA THR A 8 6.83 11.16 -31.94
C THR A 8 7.03 12.44 -32.76
N ASN A 9 6.17 13.45 -32.61
CA ASN A 9 6.25 14.72 -33.32
C ASN A 9 6.87 15.83 -32.46
N ASP A 10 7.63 15.47 -31.43
CA ASP A 10 8.24 16.38 -30.46
C ASP A 10 7.23 17.30 -29.73
N VAL A 11 5.97 16.85 -29.60
CA VAL A 11 4.92 17.56 -28.85
C VAL A 11 4.70 16.88 -27.51
N CYS A 12 4.85 17.65 -26.43
CA CYS A 12 4.56 17.23 -25.07
C CYS A 12 3.25 17.85 -24.55
N SER A 13 2.54 17.12 -23.70
CA SER A 13 1.27 17.54 -23.10
C SER A 13 1.26 17.23 -21.60
N PHE A 14 0.85 18.22 -20.81
CA PHE A 14 0.79 18.12 -19.35
C PHE A 14 -0.66 18.29 -18.89
N ALA A 15 -1.16 17.31 -18.12
CA ALA A 15 -2.53 17.31 -17.58
C ALA A 15 -3.65 17.51 -18.64
N SER A 16 -3.36 17.22 -19.91
CA SER A 16 -4.29 17.38 -21.04
C SER A 16 -5.02 16.09 -21.43
N ARG A 17 -4.89 15.03 -20.62
CA ARG A 17 -5.53 13.72 -20.80
C ARG A 17 -6.07 13.21 -19.47
N ASN A 18 -6.90 12.16 -19.54
CA ASN A 18 -7.44 11.42 -18.39
C ASN A 18 -6.40 10.46 -17.77
N ASP A 19 -5.22 10.98 -17.45
CA ASP A 19 -4.19 10.23 -16.74
C ASP A 19 -4.40 10.31 -15.22
N TYR A 20 -3.84 9.35 -14.48
CA TYR A 20 -4.05 9.16 -13.05
C TYR A 20 -2.73 9.19 -12.26
N SER A 21 -2.82 9.51 -10.97
CA SER A 21 -1.75 9.32 -10.00
C SER A 21 -2.34 8.78 -8.70
N TYR A 22 -1.60 7.92 -8.01
CA TYR A 22 -2.05 7.27 -6.78
C TYR A 22 -1.08 7.59 -5.65
N TRP A 23 -1.62 7.89 -4.47
CA TRP A 23 -0.85 8.30 -3.31
C TRP A 23 -1.30 7.51 -2.10
N LEU A 24 -0.36 7.07 -1.25
CA LEU A 24 -0.74 6.57 0.08
C LEU A 24 -1.53 7.66 0.82
N SER A 25 -2.57 7.25 1.55
CA SER A 25 -3.49 8.17 2.17
C SER A 25 -3.53 8.05 3.70
N THR A 26 -3.99 9.13 4.34
CA THR A 26 -4.09 9.23 5.81
C THR A 26 -5.41 8.66 6.32
N ALA A 27 -5.64 8.75 7.64
CA ALA A 27 -6.92 8.42 8.27
C ALA A 27 -7.99 9.51 8.14
N THR A 28 -7.72 10.60 7.40
CA THR A 28 -8.68 11.69 7.23
C THR A 28 -9.95 11.19 6.56
N ALA A 29 -11.09 11.42 7.21
CA ALA A 29 -12.38 10.96 6.73
C ALA A 29 -12.76 11.64 5.40
N MET A 30 -13.43 10.88 4.55
CA MET A 30 -13.98 11.42 3.31
C MET A 30 -15.12 12.42 3.57
N PRO A 31 -15.26 13.46 2.72
CA PRO A 31 -16.42 14.32 2.73
C PRO A 31 -17.73 13.52 2.68
N VAL A 32 -18.74 13.98 3.43
CA VAL A 32 -20.03 13.30 3.58
C VAL A 32 -20.79 13.21 2.25
N ASP A 33 -20.60 14.19 1.38
CA ASP A 33 -21.17 14.24 0.04
C ASP A 33 -20.44 13.33 -0.97
N MET A 34 -19.34 12.70 -0.57
CA MET A 34 -18.45 11.87 -1.41
C MET A 34 -17.94 12.62 -2.65
N ALA A 35 -17.97 13.95 -2.63
CA ALA A 35 -17.53 14.78 -3.74
C ALA A 35 -16.00 14.67 -3.91
N PRO A 36 -15.50 14.73 -5.16
CA PRO A 36 -14.06 14.76 -5.39
C PRO A 36 -13.40 15.96 -4.69
N ILE A 37 -12.32 15.69 -3.97
CA ILE A 37 -11.55 16.69 -3.21
C ILE A 37 -10.59 17.39 -4.18
N SER A 38 -10.37 18.70 -4.01
CA SER A 38 -9.48 19.48 -4.87
C SER A 38 -8.69 20.54 -4.10
N GLY A 39 -7.63 21.06 -4.74
CA GLY A 39 -6.83 22.15 -4.20
C GLY A 39 -6.20 21.85 -2.84
N LYS A 40 -6.16 22.85 -1.95
CA LYS A 40 -5.55 22.71 -0.61
C LYS A 40 -6.28 21.73 0.30
N ALA A 41 -7.54 21.42 0.03
CA ALA A 41 -8.29 20.44 0.81
C ALA A 41 -7.72 19.01 0.69
N LEU A 42 -6.85 18.76 -0.29
CA LEU A 42 -6.16 17.47 -0.44
C LEU A 42 -5.04 17.25 0.57
N GLU A 43 -4.41 18.31 1.09
CA GLU A 43 -3.25 18.23 1.98
C GLU A 43 -3.43 17.24 3.15
N PRO A 44 -4.54 17.24 3.91
CA PRO A 44 -4.73 16.30 5.02
C PRO A 44 -4.95 14.85 4.58
N HIS A 45 -5.19 14.57 3.30
CA HIS A 45 -5.45 13.21 2.81
C HIS A 45 -4.18 12.49 2.30
N ILE A 46 -3.10 13.23 1.99
CA ILE A 46 -1.89 12.66 1.40
C ILE A 46 -0.90 12.26 2.50
N SER A 47 -0.49 10.99 2.49
CA SER A 47 0.53 10.48 3.40
C SER A 47 1.90 11.15 3.16
N ARG A 48 2.75 11.15 4.17
CA ARG A 48 4.11 11.70 4.13
C ARG A 48 5.13 10.57 4.17
N CYS A 49 6.30 10.82 3.59
CA CYS A 49 7.42 9.88 3.60
C CYS A 49 8.74 10.60 3.94
N ILE A 50 9.70 9.83 4.43
CA ILE A 50 11.07 10.26 4.71
C ILE A 50 12.00 9.24 4.04
N VAL A 51 13.04 9.73 3.37
CA VAL A 51 14.10 8.88 2.81
C VAL A 51 15.27 8.89 3.79
N CYS A 52 15.65 7.72 4.28
CA CYS A 52 16.71 7.55 5.27
C CYS A 52 17.92 6.83 4.66
N GLU A 53 19.13 7.25 5.04
CA GLU A 53 20.35 6.50 4.78
C GLU A 53 20.58 5.48 5.91
N GLY A 54 20.95 4.25 5.55
CA GLY A 54 21.21 3.17 6.50
C GLY A 54 22.59 2.54 6.29
N PRO A 55 23.25 2.05 7.36
CA PRO A 55 24.60 1.49 7.27
C PRO A 55 24.65 0.09 6.62
N ALA A 56 23.50 -0.55 6.38
CA ALA A 56 23.40 -1.89 5.84
C ALA A 56 22.08 -2.13 5.10
N MET A 57 21.97 -3.28 4.44
CA MET A 57 20.77 -3.67 3.70
C MET A 57 19.55 -3.85 4.62
N VAL A 58 18.37 -3.53 4.07
CA VAL A 58 17.07 -3.63 4.74
C VAL A 58 16.16 -4.56 3.95
N ILE A 59 15.44 -5.45 4.63
CA ILE A 59 14.47 -6.38 4.05
C ILE A 59 13.16 -6.42 4.85
N ALA A 60 12.08 -6.84 4.20
CA ALA A 60 10.85 -7.26 4.88
C ALA A 60 10.79 -8.78 5.05
N VAL A 61 10.25 -9.23 6.19
CA VAL A 61 9.94 -10.64 6.48
C VAL A 61 8.46 -10.76 6.80
N HIS A 62 7.79 -11.77 6.25
CA HIS A 62 6.35 -11.99 6.37
C HIS A 62 6.06 -13.32 7.08
N SER A 63 5.10 -13.34 8.00
CA SER A 63 4.79 -14.54 8.79
C SER A 63 3.75 -15.45 8.13
N GLN A 64 2.88 -14.92 7.26
CA GLN A 64 1.65 -15.59 6.81
C GLN A 64 0.78 -16.06 7.99
N THR A 65 0.86 -15.35 9.11
CA THR A 65 0.05 -15.57 10.33
C THR A 65 -0.28 -14.21 10.96
N THR A 66 -1.11 -14.21 12.01
CA THR A 66 -1.36 -13.01 12.83
C THR A 66 -0.22 -12.66 13.79
N ALA A 67 0.79 -13.52 13.93
CA ALA A 67 1.96 -13.25 14.74
C ALA A 67 3.02 -12.47 13.95
N VAL A 68 3.67 -11.51 14.60
CA VAL A 68 4.78 -10.76 14.01
C VAL A 68 5.99 -11.69 13.84
N PRO A 69 6.58 -11.80 12.63
CA PRO A 69 7.74 -12.66 12.41
C PRO A 69 8.99 -12.07 13.08
N ALA A 70 9.87 -12.94 13.57
CA ALA A 70 11.18 -12.51 14.05
C ALA A 70 12.10 -12.13 12.88
N CYS A 71 12.99 -11.15 13.10
CA CYS A 71 14.08 -10.91 12.17
C CYS A 71 15.05 -12.11 12.12
N PRO A 72 15.74 -12.34 10.99
CA PRO A 72 16.76 -13.38 10.91
C PRO A 72 17.91 -13.14 11.90
N GLY A 73 18.65 -14.21 12.25
CA GLY A 73 19.83 -14.09 13.10
C GLY A 73 20.86 -13.10 12.52
N GLY A 74 21.34 -12.16 13.34
CA GLY A 74 22.27 -11.10 12.89
C GLY A 74 21.57 -9.87 12.27
N TRP A 75 20.26 -9.73 12.41
CA TRP A 75 19.50 -8.56 11.96
C TRP A 75 18.85 -7.84 13.13
N ILE A 76 18.57 -6.56 12.95
CA ILE A 76 17.86 -5.70 13.92
C ILE A 76 16.51 -5.29 13.35
N SER A 77 15.51 -5.19 14.23
CA SER A 77 14.16 -4.74 13.86
C SER A 77 14.16 -3.23 13.64
N LEU A 78 13.52 -2.79 12.55
CA LEU A 78 13.21 -1.38 12.30
C LEU A 78 11.76 -1.08 12.70
N TRP A 79 10.79 -1.72 12.05
CA TRP A 79 9.37 -1.57 12.37
C TRP A 79 8.57 -2.86 12.13
N LYS A 80 7.33 -2.87 12.62
CA LYS A 80 6.37 -3.98 12.49
C LYS A 80 5.18 -3.49 11.68
N GLY A 81 4.53 -4.37 10.93
CA GLY A 81 3.41 -3.96 10.08
C GLY A 81 2.53 -5.10 9.59
N PHE A 82 1.83 -4.82 8.50
CA PHE A 82 0.92 -5.69 7.78
C PHE A 82 1.42 -5.91 6.35
N SER A 83 1.22 -7.14 5.86
CA SER A 83 1.81 -7.60 4.61
C SER A 83 1.02 -7.12 3.40
N PHE A 84 1.40 -5.97 2.83
CA PHE A 84 0.80 -5.37 1.65
C PHE A 84 1.44 -5.91 0.37
N VAL A 85 0.63 -6.36 -0.59
CA VAL A 85 1.10 -7.03 -1.80
C VAL A 85 0.90 -6.14 -3.02
N MET A 86 -0.33 -5.68 -3.23
CA MET A 86 -0.69 -4.94 -4.44
C MET A 86 -1.98 -4.14 -4.23
N TYR A 87 -2.29 -3.29 -5.19
CA TYR A 87 -3.54 -2.56 -5.28
C TYR A 87 -4.04 -2.50 -6.72
N THR A 88 -5.34 -2.29 -6.88
CA THR A 88 -5.97 -2.00 -8.17
C THR A 88 -6.94 -0.83 -8.04
N SER A 89 -7.14 -0.05 -9.12
CA SER A 89 -8.14 1.03 -9.14
C SER A 89 -8.75 1.20 -10.54
N ALA A 90 -8.84 2.44 -11.07
CA ALA A 90 -9.37 2.72 -12.39
C ALA A 90 -8.79 1.80 -13.48
N GLY A 91 -9.67 1.29 -14.34
CA GLY A 91 -9.28 0.45 -15.48
C GLY A 91 -8.69 -0.92 -15.11
N SER A 92 -8.80 -1.37 -13.85
CA SER A 92 -8.11 -2.55 -13.32
C SER A 92 -6.58 -2.49 -13.46
N GLU A 93 -6.02 -1.28 -13.58
CA GLU A 93 -4.59 -1.08 -13.49
C GLU A 93 -4.12 -1.49 -12.09
N ALA A 94 -3.05 -2.29 -12.08
CA ALA A 94 -2.51 -2.90 -10.87
C ALA A 94 -1.04 -2.53 -10.72
N SER A 95 -0.63 -2.26 -9.49
CA SER A 95 0.79 -2.21 -9.13
C SER A 95 1.01 -2.90 -7.80
N GLY A 96 2.22 -3.41 -7.61
CA GLY A 96 2.57 -4.29 -6.51
C GLY A 96 3.88 -3.93 -5.83
N GLN A 97 4.12 -4.60 -4.70
CA GLN A 97 5.34 -4.50 -3.93
C GLN A 97 6.12 -5.82 -4.04
N ALA A 98 7.44 -5.72 -4.14
CA ALA A 98 8.28 -6.89 -3.92
C ALA A 98 8.17 -7.31 -2.45
N LEU A 99 7.86 -8.58 -2.16
CA LEU A 99 7.69 -9.05 -0.78
C LEU A 99 8.96 -8.97 0.08
N ALA A 100 10.14 -8.82 -0.54
CA ALA A 100 11.38 -8.58 0.19
C ALA A 100 11.64 -7.07 0.48
N SER A 101 10.93 -6.17 -0.20
CA SER A 101 11.07 -4.72 -0.04
C SER A 101 10.38 -4.25 1.23
N PRO A 102 10.93 -3.26 1.97
CA PRO A 102 10.23 -2.63 3.08
C PRO A 102 8.85 -2.07 2.71
N GLY A 103 8.61 -1.72 1.44
CA GLY A 103 7.33 -1.23 0.93
C GLY A 103 6.18 -2.25 1.01
N SER A 104 6.46 -3.55 1.11
CA SER A 104 5.44 -4.57 1.35
C SER A 104 4.97 -4.64 2.81
N CYS A 105 5.53 -3.82 3.71
CA CYS A 105 5.26 -3.87 5.14
C CYS A 105 4.76 -2.54 5.71
N LEU A 106 3.47 -2.24 5.47
CA LEU A 106 2.82 -1.02 5.98
C LEU A 106 2.58 -1.13 7.48
N GLU A 107 2.99 -0.11 8.24
CA GLU A 107 2.87 -0.08 9.71
C GLU A 107 1.41 -0.07 10.18
N GLU A 108 0.55 0.61 9.43
CA GLU A 108 -0.88 0.73 9.71
C GLU A 108 -1.71 -0.02 8.66
N PHE A 109 -2.62 -0.86 9.12
CA PHE A 109 -3.61 -1.46 8.24
C PHE A 109 -4.72 -0.45 7.91
N ARG A 110 -5.01 -0.30 6.61
CA ARG A 110 -6.22 0.37 6.11
C ARG A 110 -6.82 -0.46 5.00
N ALA A 111 -8.14 -0.64 5.02
CA ALA A 111 -8.83 -1.37 3.95
C ALA A 111 -8.55 -0.78 2.56
N ILE A 112 -8.47 0.55 2.45
CA ILE A 112 -8.01 1.26 1.25
C ILE A 112 -6.88 2.23 1.67
N PRO A 113 -5.60 1.87 1.51
CA PRO A 113 -4.47 2.65 2.01
C PRO A 113 -4.00 3.76 1.05
N PHE A 114 -4.73 4.01 -0.05
CA PHE A 114 -4.35 4.97 -1.08
C PHE A 114 -5.56 5.78 -1.57
N ILE A 115 -5.30 6.91 -2.22
CA ILE A 115 -6.29 7.77 -2.86
C ILE A 115 -5.96 7.93 -4.35
N GLU A 116 -6.98 7.95 -5.20
CA GLU A 116 -6.85 8.14 -6.65
C GLU A 116 -6.97 9.63 -7.01
N CYS A 117 -6.02 10.16 -7.78
CA CYS A 117 -5.95 11.55 -8.20
C CYS A 117 -5.89 11.67 -9.74
N HIS A 118 -6.53 12.71 -10.28
CA HIS A 118 -6.74 12.90 -11.71
C HIS A 118 -5.97 14.11 -12.26
N GLY A 119 -5.71 14.14 -13.56
CA GLY A 119 -5.12 15.28 -14.28
C GLY A 119 -5.82 16.62 -14.04
N ARG A 120 -7.16 16.59 -13.91
CA ARG A 120 -8.01 17.76 -13.63
C ARG A 120 -7.91 18.32 -12.21
N GLY A 121 -7.03 17.78 -11.36
CA GLY A 121 -6.78 18.30 -10.01
C GLY A 121 -7.75 17.83 -8.93
N THR A 122 -8.46 16.72 -9.18
CA THR A 122 -9.40 16.12 -8.23
C THR A 122 -8.90 14.77 -7.73
N CYS A 123 -9.14 14.43 -6.46
CA CYS A 123 -8.90 13.10 -5.92
C CYS A 123 -10.12 12.53 -5.19
N ASN A 124 -10.26 11.20 -5.16
CA ASN A 124 -11.35 10.52 -4.47
C ASN A 124 -10.98 9.06 -4.13
N TYR A 125 -11.79 8.41 -3.31
CA TYR A 125 -11.80 6.97 -3.10
C TYR A 125 -12.96 6.37 -3.86
N TYR A 126 -12.70 5.35 -4.67
CA TYR A 126 -13.70 4.74 -5.53
C TYR A 126 -14.04 3.32 -5.07
N THR A 127 -15.23 2.84 -5.41
CA THR A 127 -15.73 1.51 -5.01
C THR A 127 -14.98 0.36 -5.66
N ASN A 128 -14.30 0.62 -6.79
CA ASN A 128 -13.44 -0.33 -7.50
C ASN A 128 -11.96 -0.25 -7.05
N SER A 129 -11.64 0.59 -6.07
CA SER A 129 -10.31 0.59 -5.44
C SER A 129 -10.22 -0.63 -4.52
N TYR A 130 -9.23 -1.49 -4.75
CA TYR A 130 -8.97 -2.67 -3.93
C TYR A 130 -7.52 -2.69 -3.46
N SER A 131 -7.32 -3.17 -2.23
CA SER A 131 -6.01 -3.46 -1.67
C SER A 131 -5.88 -4.96 -1.39
N PHE A 132 -4.70 -5.51 -1.60
CA PHE A 132 -4.44 -6.93 -1.48
C PHE A 132 -3.33 -7.16 -0.45
N TRP A 133 -3.62 -8.04 0.50
CA TRP A 133 -2.77 -8.34 1.64
C TRP A 133 -2.46 -9.84 1.67
N LEU A 134 -1.28 -10.23 2.15
CA LEU A 134 -1.04 -11.65 2.40
C LEU A 134 -1.98 -12.13 3.52
N ALA A 135 -2.62 -13.28 3.31
CA ALA A 135 -3.53 -13.86 4.28
C ALA A 135 -2.78 -14.59 5.41
N SER A 136 -3.39 -14.61 6.60
CA SER A 136 -3.04 -15.49 7.70
C SER A 136 -3.53 -16.90 7.38
N LEU A 137 -2.61 -17.87 7.35
CA LEU A 137 -2.88 -19.25 6.98
C LEU A 137 -2.63 -20.20 8.16
N ASN A 138 -3.34 -21.32 8.17
CA ASN A 138 -3.03 -22.42 9.08
C ASN A 138 -1.98 -23.33 8.45
N PRO A 139 -0.76 -23.46 9.01
CA PRO A 139 0.30 -24.30 8.44
C PRO A 139 -0.10 -25.76 8.24
N ARG A 140 -1.03 -26.29 9.05
CA ARG A 140 -1.53 -27.67 8.93
C ARG A 140 -2.48 -27.87 7.72
N ARG A 141 -2.82 -26.81 7.00
CA ARG A 141 -3.83 -26.82 5.91
C ARG A 141 -3.34 -26.23 4.59
N MET A 142 -2.05 -25.98 4.41
CA MET A 142 -1.51 -25.29 3.22
C MET A 142 -1.94 -25.91 1.88
N PHE A 143 -2.04 -27.25 1.80
CA PHE A 143 -2.41 -27.98 0.58
C PHE A 143 -3.87 -28.46 0.58
N ARG A 144 -4.75 -27.77 1.32
CA ARG A 144 -6.19 -28.06 1.33
C ARG A 144 -6.93 -26.90 0.68
N LYS A 145 -8.17 -27.16 0.21
CA LYS A 145 -9.07 -26.11 -0.26
C LYS A 145 -9.19 -25.01 0.82
N PRO A 146 -8.86 -23.75 0.49
CA PRO A 146 -9.05 -22.62 1.41
C PRO A 146 -10.51 -22.52 1.84
N MET A 147 -10.76 -22.15 3.10
CA MET A 147 -12.11 -21.86 3.56
C MET A 147 -12.44 -20.41 3.21
N PRO A 148 -13.48 -20.15 2.38
CA PRO A 148 -13.91 -18.80 2.10
C PRO A 148 -14.37 -18.11 3.38
N GLN A 149 -13.98 -16.86 3.54
CA GLN A 149 -14.39 -16.01 4.66
C GLN A 149 -14.73 -14.62 4.13
N THR A 150 -15.72 -13.99 4.76
CA THR A 150 -16.08 -12.60 4.50
C THR A 150 -16.14 -11.90 5.84
N LEU A 151 -15.23 -10.95 6.03
CA LEU A 151 -15.09 -10.23 7.29
C LEU A 151 -15.65 -8.81 7.19
N LYS A 152 -16.01 -8.26 8.34
CA LYS A 152 -16.47 -6.88 8.49
C LYS A 152 -15.52 -6.10 9.40
N ALA A 153 -15.77 -4.80 9.52
CA ALA A 153 -15.01 -3.91 10.41
C ALA A 153 -14.92 -4.50 11.84
N GLY A 154 -13.72 -4.41 12.44
CA GLY A 154 -13.41 -4.97 13.76
C GLY A 154 -12.71 -6.33 13.72
N GLU A 155 -12.86 -7.11 12.65
CA GLU A 155 -12.25 -8.44 12.53
C GLU A 155 -11.21 -8.56 11.41
N LEU A 156 -11.06 -7.50 10.59
CA LEU A 156 -10.25 -7.54 9.36
C LEU A 156 -8.80 -7.97 9.62
N GLU A 157 -8.17 -7.48 10.69
CA GLU A 157 -6.77 -7.79 11.01
C GLU A 157 -6.53 -9.26 11.39
N ASN A 158 -7.59 -9.99 11.80
CA ASN A 158 -7.47 -11.38 12.25
C ASN A 158 -7.07 -12.36 11.13
N ILE A 159 -7.19 -11.94 9.87
CA ILE A 159 -6.80 -12.74 8.71
C ILE A 159 -5.64 -12.15 7.93
N ILE A 160 -5.01 -11.09 8.43
CA ILE A 160 -3.94 -10.40 7.70
C ILE A 160 -2.59 -10.85 8.25
N SER A 161 -1.72 -11.28 7.33
CA SER A 161 -0.34 -11.63 7.62
C SER A 161 0.41 -10.44 8.19
N ARG A 162 1.15 -10.65 9.26
CA ARG A 162 2.07 -9.66 9.81
C ARG A 162 3.43 -9.70 9.14
N CYS A 163 4.14 -8.59 9.26
CA CYS A 163 5.51 -8.46 8.76
C CYS A 163 6.38 -7.68 9.75
N GLN A 164 7.68 -7.82 9.57
CA GLN A 164 8.69 -7.04 10.27
C GLN A 164 9.76 -6.61 9.28
N VAL A 165 10.15 -5.34 9.32
CA VAL A 165 11.26 -4.83 8.53
C VAL A 165 12.53 -4.89 9.35
N CYS A 166 13.59 -5.40 8.74
CA CYS A 166 14.82 -5.78 9.39
C CYS A 166 16.01 -5.18 8.65
N MET A 167 17.01 -4.67 9.38
CA MET A 167 18.29 -4.25 8.83
C MET A 167 19.40 -5.18 9.29
N LYS A 168 20.34 -5.54 8.41
CA LYS A 168 21.47 -6.39 8.78
C LYS A 168 22.31 -5.66 9.83
N ARG A 169 22.70 -6.34 10.90
CA ARG A 169 23.60 -5.74 11.90
C ARG A 169 24.94 -5.43 11.20
N PRO A 170 25.43 -4.18 11.26
CA PRO A 170 26.76 -3.86 10.75
C PRO A 170 27.81 -4.73 11.46
N ALA A 171 28.84 -5.13 10.72
CA ALA A 171 29.98 -5.84 11.28
C ALA A 171 30.78 -4.94 12.23
#